data_AF-A0A1Q9CCD3-F1
#
_entry.id   AF-A0A1Q9CCD3-F1
#
_cell.length_a   1.000
_cell.length_b   1.000
_cell.length_c   1.000
_cell.angle_alpha   90.00
_cell.angle_beta   90.00
_cell.angle_gamma   90.00
#
_symmetry.space_group_name_H-M   'P 1'
#
loop_
_entity.id
_entity.type
_entity.pdbx_description
1 polymer ?
#
loop_
_entity_poly.entity_id
_entity_poly.type
_entity_poly.pdbx_seq_one_letter_code
_entity_poly.pdbx_strand_id
1 'polypeptide(L)'
;MRSSRLCLCCLAGVLCYIGLKIGLKKLLSGSATSNPKPTEHTEPKESKDLQSLPEFKPRSDEEVTQVVDTWLPRVHQRAREFFTHEQIRDVLKTLARNTDSNSDLLEEKWSFWYGALDEHNEATLTMVKPGVAGESVTHVNRVLTFIFASDTLFEQMIQLPKEPFRTSCGDQRCVCLACISPTAKDCMDSVPD
;
A
#
# COMPACT_ATOMS: atom_id res chain seq x y z
N MET A 1 -27.52 -0.58 16.43
CA MET A 1 -26.53 -1.09 15.45
C MET A 1 -26.97 -0.65 14.06
N ARG A 2 -26.43 0.45 13.54
CA ARG A 2 -26.75 0.92 12.18
C ARG A 2 -25.87 0.15 11.20
N SER A 3 -26.50 -0.72 10.42
CA SER A 3 -25.86 -1.39 9.29
C SER A 3 -25.57 -0.33 8.24
N SER A 4 -24.31 0.13 8.18
CA SER A 4 -23.81 1.02 7.13
C SER A 4 -23.79 0.24 5.83
N ARG A 5 -24.92 0.22 5.11
CA ARG A 5 -24.95 -0.26 3.74
C ARG A 5 -24.08 0.66 2.91
N LEU A 6 -22.92 0.19 2.45
CA LEU A 6 -22.13 0.94 1.48
C LEU A 6 -23.02 1.32 0.31
N CYS A 7 -23.12 2.61 0.04
CA CYS A 7 -23.74 3.11 -1.16
C CYS A 7 -22.99 2.53 -2.37
N LEU A 8 -23.70 2.21 -3.47
CA LEU A 8 -23.08 1.73 -4.71
C LEU A 8 -21.97 2.69 -5.21
N CYS A 9 -22.10 3.98 -4.94
CA CYS A 9 -21.08 4.99 -5.25
C CYS A 9 -19.79 4.80 -4.44
N CYS A 10 -19.89 4.41 -3.16
CA CYS A 10 -18.73 4.13 -2.32
C CYS A 10 -18.01 2.86 -2.79
N LEU A 11 -18.75 1.82 -3.17
CA LEU A 11 -18.19 0.58 -3.72
C LEU A 11 -17.43 0.83 -5.03
N ALA A 12 -18.01 1.58 -5.96
CA ALA A 12 -17.34 1.93 -7.21
C ALA A 12 -16.06 2.75 -6.97
N GLY A 13 -16.09 3.70 -6.03
CA GLY A 13 -14.92 4.46 -5.60
C GLY A 13 -13.84 3.56 -5.01
N VAL A 14 -14.18 2.67 -4.09
CA VAL A 14 -13.25 1.72 -3.44
C VAL A 14 -12.59 0.82 -4.47
N LEU A 15 -13.38 0.28 -5.39
CA LEU A 15 -12.89 -0.60 -6.46
C LEU A 15 -11.97 0.17 -7.41
N CYS A 16 -12.32 1.40 -7.76
CA CYS A 16 -11.47 2.30 -8.54
C CYS A 16 -10.14 2.61 -7.82
N TYR A 17 -10.20 2.85 -6.51
CA TYR A 17 -9.12 3.29 -5.64
C TYR A 17 -8.02 2.26 -5.46
N ILE A 18 -8.40 0.99 -5.30
CA ILE A 18 -7.47 -0.15 -5.23
C ILE A 18 -7.11 -0.69 -6.62
N GLY A 19 -7.52 -0.01 -7.70
CA GLY A 19 -7.22 -0.44 -9.07
C GLY A 19 -7.97 -1.69 -9.53
N LEU A 20 -9.11 -2.03 -8.91
CA LEU A 20 -10.00 -3.07 -9.40
C LEU A 20 -10.81 -2.57 -10.59
N LYS A 21 -10.56 -3.13 -11.79
CA LYS A 21 -11.48 -2.98 -12.92
C LYS A 21 -12.61 -3.99 -12.75
N ILE A 22 -13.78 -3.53 -12.31
CA ILE A 22 -14.99 -4.37 -12.35
C ILE A 22 -15.41 -4.49 -13.82
N GLY A 23 -15.10 -5.62 -14.44
CA GLY A 23 -15.51 -5.91 -15.81
C GLY A 23 -16.98 -6.31 -15.85
N LEU A 24 -17.86 -5.44 -16.34
CA LEU A 24 -19.20 -5.84 -16.79
C LEU A 24 -19.15 -6.07 -18.31
N LYS A 25 -19.33 -7.36 -18.71
CA LYS A 25 -19.32 -7.96 -20.08
C LYS A 25 -17.91 -8.23 -20.64
N LYS A 26 -17.62 -9.31 -21.37
CA LYS A 26 -18.42 -10.38 -22.01
C LYS A 26 -17.50 -11.57 -22.30
N LEU A 27 -18.08 -12.77 -22.42
CA LEU A 27 -17.46 -13.98 -23.00
C LEU A 27 -16.72 -13.67 -24.32
N LEU A 28 -15.52 -14.24 -24.49
CA LEU A 28 -15.11 -15.09 -25.63
C LEU A 28 -13.65 -15.55 -25.45
N SER A 29 -13.37 -16.72 -26.02
CA SER A 29 -12.20 -17.60 -25.93
C SER A 29 -10.86 -17.03 -26.44
N GLY A 30 -9.75 -17.65 -26.02
CA GLY A 30 -8.55 -17.76 -26.86
C GLY A 30 -7.24 -18.03 -26.11
N SER A 31 -6.69 -19.24 -26.28
CA SER A 31 -5.38 -19.71 -25.81
C SER A 31 -4.22 -19.18 -26.68
N ALA A 32 -3.03 -18.94 -26.12
CA ALA A 32 -1.77 -19.60 -26.52
C ALA A 32 -0.52 -18.94 -25.90
N THR A 33 0.38 -19.81 -25.47
CA THR A 33 1.75 -19.65 -24.94
C THR A 33 2.79 -19.13 -25.96
N SER A 34 3.79 -18.37 -25.50
CA SER A 34 5.22 -18.74 -25.59
C SER A 34 6.16 -17.61 -25.10
N ASN A 35 7.19 -18.02 -24.33
CA ASN A 35 8.48 -17.35 -24.11
C ASN A 35 9.49 -17.93 -25.16
N PRO A 36 10.74 -17.46 -25.40
CA PRO A 36 11.66 -16.87 -24.39
C PRO A 36 12.70 -15.81 -24.90
N LYS A 37 13.52 -15.38 -23.93
CA LYS A 37 15.01 -15.25 -23.92
C LYS A 37 15.60 -13.84 -23.69
N PRO A 38 16.73 -13.77 -22.95
CA PRO A 38 17.20 -12.61 -22.21
C PRO A 38 18.27 -11.82 -22.96
N THR A 39 18.42 -10.55 -22.60
CA THR A 39 19.55 -9.71 -23.01
C THR A 39 20.24 -9.13 -21.79
N GLU A 40 21.56 -9.11 -21.95
CA GLU A 40 22.63 -8.85 -20.99
C GLU A 40 23.00 -7.35 -20.99
N HIS A 41 23.58 -6.92 -19.87
CA HIS A 41 24.41 -5.71 -19.67
C HIS A 41 23.75 -4.34 -19.79
N THR A 42 23.72 -3.61 -18.67
CA THR A 42 24.66 -2.49 -18.42
C THR A 42 24.46 -2.02 -16.97
N GLU A 43 25.53 -2.09 -16.17
CA GLU A 43 25.55 -1.51 -14.83
C GLU A 43 25.27 0.00 -14.87
N PRO A 44 24.24 0.50 -14.16
CA PRO A 44 24.06 1.94 -14.01
C PRO A 44 25.06 2.47 -12.98
N LYS A 45 25.85 3.44 -13.43
CA LYS A 45 26.75 4.25 -12.63
C LYS A 45 26.05 4.77 -11.38
N GLU A 46 26.66 4.46 -10.24
CA GLU A 46 26.35 5.00 -8.91
C GLU A 46 26.26 6.53 -8.98
N SER A 47 25.02 7.02 -8.95
CA SER A 47 24.72 8.45 -8.79
C SER A 47 24.48 8.71 -7.32
N LYS A 48 25.22 9.71 -6.82
CA LYS A 48 25.30 10.14 -5.44
C LYS A 48 23.92 10.57 -4.89
N ASP A 49 23.74 10.29 -3.60
CA ASP A 49 22.60 10.59 -2.74
C ASP A 49 21.39 9.65 -2.81
N LEU A 50 21.63 8.33 -2.80
CA LEU A 50 20.71 7.45 -2.08
C LEU A 50 20.85 7.77 -0.59
N GLN A 51 19.88 8.47 0.00
CA GLN A 51 19.74 8.47 1.45
C GLN A 51 19.60 7.01 1.90
N SER A 52 20.69 6.48 2.46
CA SER A 52 20.73 5.15 3.04
C SER A 52 19.67 5.11 4.13
N LEU A 53 18.69 4.21 3.97
CA LEU A 53 17.71 3.97 5.02
C LEU A 53 18.44 3.58 6.32
N PRO A 54 17.81 3.81 7.48
CA PRO A 54 18.29 3.22 8.73
C PRO A 54 18.51 1.72 8.59
N GLU A 55 19.48 1.18 9.33
CA GLU A 55 19.78 -0.24 9.36
C GLU A 55 18.52 -1.05 9.65
N PHE A 56 18.12 -1.89 8.69
CA PHE A 56 16.89 -2.66 8.75
C PHE A 56 17.03 -3.86 9.70
N LYS A 57 16.18 -3.91 10.71
CA LYS A 57 16.03 -5.07 11.60
C LYS A 57 14.73 -5.79 11.26
N PRO A 58 14.80 -6.94 10.55
CA PRO A 58 13.60 -7.72 10.25
C PRO A 58 13.00 -8.29 11.53
N ARG A 59 11.67 -8.40 11.55
CA ARG A 59 10.94 -9.06 12.63
C ARG A 59 11.07 -10.58 12.54
N SER A 60 11.08 -11.27 13.68
CA SER A 60 10.87 -12.71 13.73
C SER A 60 9.42 -13.08 13.36
N ASP A 61 9.14 -14.34 13.04
CA ASP A 61 7.78 -14.78 12.73
C ASP A 61 6.82 -14.62 13.93
N GLU A 62 7.33 -14.76 15.15
CA GLU A 62 6.59 -14.49 16.38
C GLU A 62 6.25 -13.00 16.51
N GLU A 63 7.23 -12.11 16.30
CA GLU A 63 7.02 -10.66 16.33
C GLU A 63 6.05 -10.20 15.24
N VAL A 64 6.16 -10.76 14.03
CA VAL A 64 5.20 -10.52 12.95
C VAL A 64 3.79 -10.89 13.40
N THR A 65 3.61 -12.05 14.03
CA THR A 65 2.30 -12.50 14.51
C THR A 65 1.75 -11.56 15.58
N GLN A 66 2.58 -11.15 16.54
CA GLN A 66 2.18 -10.22 17.60
C GLN A 66 1.78 -8.84 17.07
N VAL A 67 2.53 -8.29 16.11
CA VAL A 67 2.21 -6.99 15.50
C VAL A 67 0.92 -7.08 14.68
N VAL A 68 0.74 -8.17 13.94
CA VAL A 68 -0.49 -8.41 13.17
C VAL A 68 -1.70 -8.49 14.11
N ASP A 69 -1.59 -9.18 15.24
CA ASP A 69 -2.67 -9.29 16.22
C ASP A 69 -2.96 -7.95 16.91
N THR A 70 -1.98 -7.05 16.99
CA THR A 70 -2.15 -5.68 17.48
C THR A 70 -2.83 -4.77 16.44
N TRP A 71 -2.48 -4.91 15.17
CA TRP A 71 -3.06 -4.12 14.08
C TRP A 71 -4.44 -4.59 13.65
N LEU A 72 -4.71 -5.90 13.73
CA LEU A 72 -5.92 -6.52 13.22
C LEU A 72 -7.22 -5.93 13.82
N PRO A 73 -7.33 -5.61 15.13
CA PRO A 73 -8.49 -4.91 15.69
C PRO A 73 -8.66 -3.49 15.14
N ARG A 74 -7.56 -2.82 14.76
CA ARG A 74 -7.54 -1.44 14.23
C ARG A 74 -7.92 -1.36 12.75
N VAL A 75 -8.04 -2.50 12.06
CA VAL A 75 -8.49 -2.55 10.67
C VAL A 75 -9.90 -2.01 10.55
N HIS A 76 -10.06 -1.02 9.67
CA HIS A 76 -11.31 -0.34 9.41
C HIS A 76 -12.38 -1.27 8.84
N GLN A 77 -13.65 -0.99 9.15
CA GLN A 77 -14.80 -1.79 8.68
C GLN A 77 -14.81 -1.96 7.14
N ARG A 78 -14.54 -0.88 6.40
CA ARG A 78 -14.48 -0.92 4.92
C ARG A 78 -13.51 -1.96 4.36
N ALA A 79 -12.38 -2.19 5.02
CA ALA A 79 -11.41 -3.20 4.60
C ALA A 79 -11.89 -4.61 4.96
N ARG A 80 -12.60 -4.79 6.09
CA ARG A 80 -13.23 -6.06 6.50
C ARG A 80 -14.39 -6.49 5.60
N GLU A 81 -15.07 -5.52 5.01
CA GLU A 81 -16.15 -5.79 4.04
C GLU A 81 -15.61 -6.07 2.65
N PHE A 82 -14.39 -5.62 2.36
CA PHE A 82 -13.74 -5.81 1.07
C PHE A 82 -12.92 -7.10 1.00
N PHE A 83 -12.07 -7.35 1.99
CA PHE A 83 -11.18 -8.51 2.08
C PHE A 83 -11.74 -9.58 3.00
N THR A 84 -11.40 -10.84 2.75
CA THR A 84 -11.59 -11.90 3.75
C THR A 84 -10.65 -11.69 4.94
N HIS A 85 -10.97 -12.31 6.07
CA HIS A 85 -10.11 -12.24 7.26
C HIS A 85 -8.68 -12.74 6.98
N GLU A 86 -8.54 -13.81 6.21
CA GLU A 86 -7.25 -14.36 5.81
C GLU A 86 -6.47 -13.40 4.92
N GLN A 87 -7.12 -12.81 3.90
CA GLN A 87 -6.51 -11.81 3.03
C GLN A 87 -6.00 -10.60 3.81
N ILE A 88 -6.78 -10.11 4.79
CA ILE A 88 -6.32 -9.01 5.67
C ILE A 88 -5.07 -9.45 6.43
N ARG A 89 -5.08 -10.62 7.07
CA ARG A 89 -3.91 -11.10 7.81
C ARG A 89 -2.68 -11.25 6.91
N ASP A 90 -2.83 -11.71 5.68
CA ASP A 90 -1.70 -11.86 4.75
C ASP A 90 -1.12 -10.51 4.32
N VAL A 91 -1.98 -9.52 4.07
CA VAL A 91 -1.52 -8.14 3.82
C VAL A 91 -0.82 -7.57 5.05
N LEU A 92 -1.37 -7.74 6.25
CA LEU A 92 -0.75 -7.27 7.49
C LEU A 92 0.60 -7.95 7.78
N LYS A 93 0.72 -9.26 7.53
CA LYS A 93 1.99 -10.00 7.63
C LYS A 93 3.03 -9.45 6.65
N THR A 94 2.60 -9.15 5.43
CA THR A 94 3.46 -8.56 4.40
C THR A 94 3.94 -7.18 4.84
N LEU A 95 3.06 -6.36 5.42
CA LEU A 95 3.43 -5.06 6.00
C LEU A 95 4.45 -5.20 7.15
N ALA A 96 4.20 -6.13 8.08
CA ALA A 96 5.03 -6.35 9.25
C ALA A 96 6.44 -6.85 8.90
N ARG A 97 6.56 -7.73 7.89
CA ARG A 97 7.84 -8.31 7.45
C ARG A 97 8.75 -7.32 6.75
N ASN A 98 8.18 -6.31 6.10
CA ASN A 98 8.90 -5.36 5.27
C ASN A 98 9.05 -3.99 5.94
N THR A 99 8.89 -3.93 7.26
CA THR A 99 9.05 -2.74 8.10
C THR A 99 9.93 -3.07 9.29
N ASP A 100 10.68 -2.08 9.80
CA ASP A 100 11.63 -2.30 10.89
C ASP A 100 10.94 -2.75 12.18
N SER A 101 11.55 -3.67 12.93
CA SER A 101 11.01 -4.21 14.18
C SER A 101 10.69 -3.14 15.23
N ASN A 102 11.41 -2.00 15.21
CA ASN A 102 11.25 -0.88 16.15
C ASN A 102 10.33 0.24 15.63
N SER A 103 9.57 -0.03 14.58
CA SER A 103 8.69 0.94 13.91
C SER A 103 7.25 0.43 13.86
N ASP A 104 6.26 1.27 14.18
CA ASP A 104 4.84 0.96 13.99
C ASP A 104 4.28 1.89 12.91
N LEU A 105 3.47 1.34 12.00
CA LEU A 105 2.89 2.07 10.87
C LEU A 105 1.75 3.01 11.30
N LEU A 106 1.21 2.79 12.49
CA LEU A 106 0.08 3.53 13.05
C LEU A 106 0.52 4.56 14.11
N GLU A 107 1.80 4.63 14.42
CA GLU A 107 2.39 5.66 15.27
C GLU A 107 2.85 6.86 14.43
N GLU A 108 3.07 8.01 15.09
CA GLU A 108 3.53 9.25 14.44
C GLU A 108 5.03 9.22 14.08
N LYS A 109 5.73 8.14 14.43
CA LYS A 109 7.14 7.95 14.09
C LYS A 109 7.27 7.47 12.63
N TRP A 110 8.29 7.97 11.94
CA TRP A 110 8.61 7.52 10.59
C TRP A 110 8.93 6.02 10.56
N SER A 111 8.26 5.33 9.64
CA SER A 111 8.36 3.90 9.42
C SER A 111 8.63 3.68 7.94
N PHE A 112 9.71 2.98 7.60
CA PHE A 112 10.16 2.82 6.22
C PHE A 112 9.87 1.42 5.68
N TRP A 113 9.61 1.37 4.37
CA TRP A 113 9.41 0.16 3.61
C TRP A 113 10.74 -0.40 3.10
N TYR A 114 10.96 -1.68 3.35
CA TYR A 114 12.14 -2.44 2.92
C TYR A 114 11.79 -3.58 1.94
N GLY A 115 10.55 -3.58 1.43
CA GLY A 115 10.08 -4.56 0.46
C GLY A 115 10.26 -4.10 -0.99
N ALA A 116 9.37 -4.57 -1.86
CA ALA A 116 9.42 -4.25 -3.29
C ALA A 116 9.21 -2.76 -3.56
N LEU A 117 9.96 -2.23 -4.52
CA LEU A 117 9.82 -0.88 -5.07
C LEU A 117 9.48 -0.98 -6.56
N ASP A 118 8.84 0.04 -7.10
CA ASP A 118 8.68 0.18 -8.55
C ASP A 118 9.86 0.94 -9.20
N GLU A 119 9.72 1.23 -10.49
CA GLU A 119 10.73 1.96 -11.29
C GLU A 119 10.98 3.40 -10.82
N HIS A 120 10.11 3.93 -9.95
CA HIS A 120 10.19 5.28 -9.38
C HIS A 120 10.64 5.28 -7.91
N ASN A 121 11.12 4.14 -7.39
CA ASN A 121 11.48 3.94 -5.98
C ASN A 121 10.31 4.13 -4.99
N GLU A 122 9.08 3.83 -5.42
CA GLU A 122 7.89 3.97 -4.59
C GLU A 122 7.53 2.62 -3.95
N ALA A 123 7.10 2.63 -2.68
CA ALA A 123 6.78 1.41 -1.97
C ALA A 123 5.59 0.67 -2.59
N THR A 124 5.81 -0.57 -3.02
CA THR A 124 4.76 -1.43 -3.59
C THR A 124 4.64 -2.76 -2.86
N LEU A 125 3.44 -3.33 -2.91
CA LEU A 125 3.20 -4.70 -2.45
C LEU A 125 2.29 -5.44 -3.43
N THR A 126 2.49 -6.74 -3.50
CA THR A 126 1.71 -7.65 -4.32
C THR A 126 0.62 -8.30 -3.48
N MET A 127 -0.64 -8.21 -3.93
CA MET A 127 -1.77 -8.84 -3.25
C MET A 127 -2.78 -9.40 -4.25
N VAL A 128 -3.48 -10.46 -3.83
CA VAL A 128 -4.65 -10.98 -4.56
C VAL A 128 -5.85 -10.13 -4.20
N LYS A 129 -6.38 -9.38 -5.17
CA LYS A 129 -7.57 -8.55 -4.94
C LYS A 129 -8.84 -9.39 -5.13
N PRO A 130 -9.84 -9.25 -4.23
CA PRO A 130 -11.16 -9.87 -4.40
C PRO A 130 -11.74 -9.58 -5.80
N GLY A 131 -12.12 -10.63 -6.53
CA GLY A 131 -12.75 -10.50 -7.85
C GLY A 131 -11.79 -10.29 -9.04
N VAL A 132 -10.48 -10.25 -8.82
CA VAL A 132 -9.47 -10.26 -9.90
C VAL A 132 -8.75 -11.61 -9.89
N ALA A 133 -8.62 -12.21 -11.07
CA ALA A 133 -7.81 -13.41 -11.23
C ALA A 133 -6.33 -13.01 -11.21
N GLY A 134 -5.62 -13.43 -10.16
CA GLY A 134 -4.19 -13.25 -10.03
C GLY A 134 -3.77 -12.16 -9.04
N GLU A 135 -2.46 -12.12 -8.83
CA GLU A 135 -1.80 -11.11 -8.02
C GLU A 135 -1.77 -9.76 -8.73
N SER A 136 -1.81 -8.69 -7.94
CA SER A 136 -1.74 -7.32 -8.45
C SER A 136 -0.84 -6.47 -7.57
N VAL A 137 0.00 -5.67 -8.22
CA VAL A 137 0.88 -4.70 -7.56
C VAL A 137 0.06 -3.47 -7.18
N THR A 138 0.25 -2.98 -5.97
CA THR A 138 -0.42 -1.77 -5.45
C THR A 138 0.55 -1.00 -4.55
N HIS A 139 0.50 0.32 -4.58
CA HIS A 139 1.32 1.16 -3.69
C HIS A 139 0.91 0.98 -2.23
N VAL A 140 1.91 0.86 -1.35
CA VAL A 140 1.71 0.54 0.08
C VAL A 140 0.93 1.63 0.79
N ASN A 141 1.21 2.91 0.50
CA ASN A 141 0.50 4.05 1.08
C ASN A 141 -1.03 4.02 0.78
N ARG A 142 -1.42 3.59 -0.43
CA ARG A 142 -2.83 3.43 -0.80
C ARG A 142 -3.48 2.31 -0.01
N VAL A 143 -2.78 1.18 0.15
CA VAL A 143 -3.24 0.04 0.95
C VAL A 143 -3.41 0.43 2.42
N LEU A 144 -2.42 1.11 3.01
CA LEU A 144 -2.48 1.55 4.41
C LEU A 144 -3.66 2.49 4.66
N THR A 145 -3.83 3.46 3.77
CA THR A 145 -4.96 4.38 3.84
C THR A 145 -6.28 3.61 3.74
N PHE A 146 -6.38 2.63 2.85
CA PHE A 146 -7.60 1.82 2.74
C PHE A 146 -7.88 1.00 4.01
N ILE A 147 -6.85 0.41 4.61
CA ILE A 147 -7.00 -0.49 5.77
C ILE A 147 -7.22 0.29 7.08
N PHE A 148 -6.54 1.42 7.29
CA PHE A 148 -6.42 2.04 8.62
C PHE A 148 -6.88 3.49 8.71
N ALA A 149 -6.95 4.25 7.61
CA ALA A 149 -7.33 5.66 7.68
C ALA A 149 -8.69 5.87 8.37
N SER A 150 -8.90 7.02 8.99
CA SER A 150 -10.26 7.44 9.35
C SER A 150 -11.11 7.62 8.09
N ASP A 151 -12.43 7.61 8.24
CA ASP A 151 -13.34 7.85 7.11
C ASP A 151 -13.09 9.21 6.48
N THR A 152 -12.85 10.26 7.28
CA THR A 152 -12.54 11.60 6.77
C THR A 152 -11.27 11.63 5.92
N LEU A 153 -10.19 10.99 6.38
CA LEU A 153 -8.96 10.92 5.60
C LEU A 153 -9.20 10.09 4.32
N PHE A 154 -9.84 8.93 4.43
CA PHE A 154 -10.13 8.09 3.28
C PHE A 154 -10.96 8.80 2.20
N GLU A 155 -11.98 9.56 2.60
CA GLU A 155 -12.82 10.36 1.70
C GLU A 155 -12.05 11.46 0.96
N GLN A 156 -11.01 12.03 1.58
CA GLN A 156 -10.12 12.98 0.90
C GLN A 156 -9.20 12.25 -0.08
N MET A 157 -8.61 11.14 0.35
CA MET A 157 -7.64 10.39 -0.46
C MET A 157 -8.27 9.72 -1.69
N ILE A 158 -9.56 9.37 -1.64
CA ILE A 158 -10.26 8.75 -2.78
C ILE A 158 -10.51 9.70 -3.95
N GLN A 159 -10.46 11.02 -3.71
CA GLN A 159 -10.61 12.04 -4.75
C GLN A 159 -9.31 12.30 -5.52
N LEU A 160 -8.17 11.85 -4.99
CA LEU A 160 -6.87 12.06 -5.62
C LEU A 160 -6.64 11.10 -6.79
N PRO A 161 -5.74 11.44 -7.73
CA PRO A 161 -5.31 10.54 -8.80
C PRO A 161 -4.84 9.18 -8.28
N LYS A 162 -4.78 8.19 -9.17
CA LYS A 162 -4.35 6.81 -8.85
C LYS A 162 -2.84 6.65 -8.71
N GLU A 163 -2.15 7.73 -8.39
CA GLU A 163 -0.74 7.76 -8.09
C GLU A 163 -0.53 7.45 -6.59
N PRO A 164 0.67 7.05 -6.18
CA PRO A 164 1.00 6.97 -4.76
C PRO A 164 0.86 8.35 -4.10
N PHE A 165 0.45 8.32 -2.84
CA PHE A 165 0.30 9.53 -2.05
C PHE A 165 1.65 10.06 -1.59
N ARG A 166 1.77 11.39 -1.64
CA ARG A 166 2.93 12.08 -1.07
C ARG A 166 2.95 11.92 0.43
N THR A 167 4.15 11.70 0.95
CA THR A 167 4.42 11.65 2.37
C THR A 167 4.94 13.01 2.83
N SER A 168 4.51 13.48 4.01
CA SER A 168 4.95 14.75 4.58
C SER A 168 6.45 14.77 4.89
N CYS A 169 7.06 13.61 5.08
CA CYS A 169 8.51 13.46 5.30
C CYS A 169 9.33 13.46 4.00
N GLY A 170 8.70 13.49 2.82
CA GLY A 170 9.37 13.58 1.53
C GLY A 170 9.97 12.27 0.97
N ASP A 171 9.95 11.16 1.73
CA ASP A 171 10.40 9.84 1.27
C ASP A 171 9.19 8.95 0.92
N GLN A 172 9.08 8.52 -0.34
CA GLN A 172 8.00 7.67 -0.85
C GLN A 172 8.06 6.22 -0.36
N ARG A 173 9.13 5.85 0.35
CA ARG A 173 9.24 4.58 1.08
C ARG A 173 8.67 4.69 2.49
N CYS A 174 8.29 5.87 2.95
CA CYS A 174 7.63 6.04 4.24
C CYS A 174 6.22 5.45 4.20
N VAL A 175 5.95 4.59 5.16
CA VAL A 175 4.72 3.80 5.34
C VAL A 175 4.07 4.11 6.70
N CYS A 176 4.41 5.24 7.31
CA CYS A 176 3.71 5.80 8.46
C CYS A 176 2.38 6.41 7.99
N LEU A 177 1.26 5.97 8.55
CA LEU A 177 -0.08 6.46 8.20
C LEU A 177 -0.22 7.97 8.46
N ALA A 178 0.37 8.48 9.55
CA ALA A 178 0.34 9.90 9.90
C ALA A 178 1.15 10.78 8.93
N CYS A 179 2.09 10.19 8.18
CA CYS A 179 2.85 10.91 7.15
C CYS A 179 2.07 11.04 5.84
N ILE A 180 0.96 10.32 5.64
CA ILE A 180 0.20 10.38 4.39
C ILE A 180 -0.68 11.63 4.40
N SER A 181 -0.39 12.58 3.50
CA SER A 181 -1.15 13.83 3.40
C SER A 181 -2.07 13.85 2.17
N PRO A 182 -3.31 14.37 2.32
CA PRO A 182 -4.18 14.67 1.18
C PRO A 182 -3.72 15.89 0.37
N THR A 183 -2.81 16.71 0.91
CA THR A 183 -2.29 17.88 0.20
C THR A 183 -1.06 17.49 -0.62
N ALA A 184 -1.24 17.35 -1.93
CA ALA A 184 -0.12 17.14 -2.86
C ALA A 184 0.89 18.32 -2.90
N LYS A 185 0.60 19.42 -2.18
CA LYS A 185 1.20 20.74 -2.39
C LYS A 185 2.13 21.24 -1.27
N ASP A 186 2.13 20.65 -0.07
CA ASP A 186 2.69 21.37 1.09
C ASP A 186 4.10 20.94 1.53
N CYS A 187 4.74 19.98 0.86
CA CYS A 187 6.06 19.49 1.30
C CYS A 187 7.26 20.38 0.91
N MET A 188 7.08 21.43 0.09
CA MET A 188 8.19 22.33 -0.30
C MET A 188 8.29 23.63 0.52
N ASP A 189 7.31 23.95 1.37
CA ASP A 189 7.25 25.28 2.01
C ASP A 189 7.63 25.27 3.50
N SER A 190 8.27 24.21 4.00
CA SER A 190 8.69 24.09 5.41
C SER A 190 10.16 23.70 5.57
N VAL A 191 11.05 24.37 4.82
CA VAL A 191 12.44 24.50 5.24
C VAL A 191 12.53 25.78 6.07
N PRO A 192 12.69 25.72 7.40
CA PRO A 192 13.09 26.91 8.16
C PRO A 192 14.52 27.29 7.76
N ASP A 193 14.71 28.56 7.39
CA ASP A 193 16.02 29.21 7.24
C ASP A 193 16.89 29.09 8.50
#